data_AF-A0A4P5TXT1-F1
#
_entry.id   AF-A0A4P5TXT1-F1
#
_cell.length_a   1.000
_cell.length_b   1.000
_cell.length_c   1.000
_cell.angle_alpha   90.00
_cell.angle_beta   90.00
_cell.angle_gamma   90.00
#
_symmetry.space_group_name_H-M   'P 1'
#
loop_
_entity.id
_entity.type
_entity.pdbx_description
1 polymer ?
#
loop_
_entity_poly.entity_id
_entity_poly.type
_entity_poly.pdbx_seq_one_letter_code
_entity_poly.pdbx_strand_id
1 'polypeptide(L)'
;MKPFINFIKILILMKKSFTIFAFAILFLNFAQVFGQVTKTPLLEEFTSSTCGPCAANNPTFDAMLNSTSSPFVCVKYQMNWPGSGDIYYNSDGSTRRNSYAVTGIPEFAVNGSVFGQPAPYTASMLQSEAALPSQMIIDAQFTLNDSILTVFGNLLPQQDITGNIRRHIAIVERHTYNNASSNGETEFSYVEQKMLPNGAGTYTTGLTSGASIAFTQTINLNSIANIENKNNLMYAVWVQNTTTKEVLQATWATFATGIQEPIVTASGIVNLFPNPSTTQTILDYQLQDNSTVSYKIVNAVGQVVVENNIGETGFGLHQQIIDTQNFASGIYFIDLQIGNNHYRQPLMVQ
;
A
#
# COMPACT_ATOMS: atom_id res chain seq x y z
N MET A 1 5.28 -27.85 71.85
CA MET A 1 6.13 -26.98 71.00
C MET A 1 5.25 -26.30 69.96
N LYS A 2 5.02 -24.99 70.12
CA LYS A 2 4.54 -24.03 69.10
C LYS A 2 5.75 -23.67 68.17
N PRO A 3 5.65 -22.87 67.08
CA PRO A 3 4.71 -22.80 65.92
C PRO A 3 5.40 -22.34 64.57
N PHE A 4 4.65 -21.85 63.55
CA PHE A 4 5.00 -20.97 62.37
C PHE A 4 5.56 -21.62 61.06
N ILE A 5 5.02 -21.42 59.84
CA ILE A 5 4.75 -20.24 58.95
C ILE A 5 5.87 -19.98 57.90
N ASN A 6 5.46 -19.93 56.62
CA ASN A 6 6.03 -19.27 55.41
C ASN A 6 7.52 -19.36 55.02
N PHE A 7 7.81 -19.70 53.75
CA PHE A 7 8.77 -19.08 52.81
C PHE A 7 8.59 -19.79 51.44
N ILE A 8 7.96 -19.26 50.37
CA ILE A 8 8.25 -18.12 49.48
C ILE A 8 9.66 -18.15 48.84
N LYS A 9 9.65 -18.13 47.49
CA LYS A 9 10.73 -17.84 46.50
C LYS A 9 11.69 -18.98 46.14
N ILE A 10 11.53 -19.53 44.92
CA ILE A 10 12.41 -19.34 43.75
C ILE A 10 11.72 -20.02 42.55
N LEU A 11 10.96 -19.24 41.77
CA LEU A 11 10.73 -19.49 40.35
C LEU A 11 10.32 -18.16 39.73
N ILE A 12 11.31 -17.32 39.46
CA ILE A 12 11.15 -16.04 38.76
C ILE A 12 11.64 -16.25 37.33
N LEU A 13 10.84 -15.76 36.36
CA LEU A 13 11.06 -15.65 34.91
C LEU A 13 10.94 -17.00 34.17
N MET A 14 9.98 -17.22 33.26
CA MET A 14 9.67 -16.37 32.11
C MET A 14 8.15 -16.40 31.80
N LYS A 15 7.49 -15.25 31.97
CA LYS A 15 6.23 -14.94 31.29
C LYS A 15 6.57 -14.46 29.87
N LYS A 16 6.24 -15.25 28.85
CA LYS A 16 5.85 -14.73 27.53
C LYS A 16 4.71 -15.59 27.01
N SER A 17 3.50 -15.08 27.20
CA SER A 17 2.26 -15.65 26.69
C SER A 17 2.32 -15.70 25.17
N PHE A 18 2.28 -16.90 24.59
CA PHE A 18 1.97 -17.12 23.19
C PHE A 18 0.46 -16.98 23.02
N THR A 19 -0.01 -15.78 22.74
CA THR A 19 -1.42 -15.54 22.39
C THR A 19 -1.55 -15.73 20.87
N ILE A 20 -2.10 -16.86 20.47
CA ILE A 20 -2.49 -17.11 19.07
C ILE A 20 -3.70 -16.23 18.79
N PHE A 21 -3.53 -15.18 17.98
CA PHE A 21 -4.65 -14.40 17.46
C PHE A 21 -5.28 -15.17 16.29
N ALA A 22 -6.44 -15.79 16.55
CA ALA A 22 -7.32 -16.25 15.51
C ALA A 22 -8.03 -15.04 14.91
N PHE A 23 -7.64 -14.62 13.71
CA PHE A 23 -8.37 -13.60 12.95
C PHE A 23 -9.69 -14.20 12.47
N ALA A 24 -10.81 -13.71 13.01
CA ALA A 24 -12.13 -13.99 12.47
C ALA A 24 -12.30 -13.20 11.16
N ILE A 25 -12.25 -13.90 10.03
CA ILE A 25 -12.56 -13.34 8.72
C ILE A 25 -14.09 -13.24 8.61
N LEU A 26 -14.61 -12.02 8.72
CA LEU A 26 -16.03 -11.73 8.55
C LEU A 26 -16.37 -11.71 7.04
N PHE A 27 -17.10 -12.73 6.57
CA PHE A 27 -17.63 -12.74 5.20
C PHE A 27 -18.91 -11.91 5.14
N LEU A 28 -18.80 -10.66 4.70
CA LEU A 28 -19.95 -9.84 4.29
C LEU A 28 -20.32 -10.18 2.84
N ASN A 29 -21.56 -10.60 2.62
CA ASN A 29 -22.13 -10.75 1.28
C ASN A 29 -22.47 -9.35 0.75
N PHE A 30 -21.67 -8.85 -0.19
CA PHE A 30 -21.99 -7.61 -0.91
C PHE A 30 -22.90 -7.91 -2.10
N ALA A 31 -23.99 -7.15 -2.22
CA ALA A 31 -24.66 -6.99 -3.50
C ALA A 31 -23.72 -6.21 -4.43
N GLN A 32 -23.32 -6.81 -5.56
CA GLN A 32 -22.38 -6.21 -6.50
C GLN A 32 -23.06 -5.09 -7.30
N VAL A 33 -22.67 -3.85 -7.05
CA VAL A 33 -22.83 -2.76 -8.01
C VAL A 33 -21.67 -2.87 -8.99
N PHE A 34 -21.94 -3.25 -10.24
CA PHE A 34 -20.93 -3.36 -11.29
C PHE A 34 -20.47 -1.97 -11.77
N GLY A 35 -19.55 -1.35 -11.04
CA GLY A 35 -18.67 -0.32 -11.58
C GLY A 35 -17.52 -0.98 -12.34
N GLN A 36 -17.14 -0.45 -13.51
CA GLN A 36 -15.96 -0.93 -14.22
C GLN A 36 -14.71 -0.65 -13.38
N VAL A 37 -14.09 -1.71 -12.85
CA VAL A 37 -12.81 -1.63 -12.14
C VAL A 37 -11.73 -1.32 -13.17
N THR A 38 -10.95 -0.27 -12.94
CA THR A 38 -9.82 0.07 -13.80
C THR A 38 -8.53 -0.61 -13.32
N LYS A 39 -7.54 -0.72 -14.21
CA LYS A 39 -6.22 -1.21 -13.84
C LYS A 39 -5.47 -0.20 -13.00
N THR A 40 -4.71 -0.70 -12.03
CA THR A 40 -3.48 -0.05 -11.58
C THR A 40 -2.34 -0.69 -12.38
N PRO A 41 -1.71 0.03 -13.31
CA PRO A 41 -0.65 -0.53 -14.15
C PRO A 41 0.53 -1.00 -13.31
N LEU A 42 1.04 -2.20 -13.65
CA LEU A 42 2.30 -2.69 -13.13
C LEU A 42 3.44 -2.29 -14.07
N LEU A 43 4.43 -1.61 -13.52
CA LEU A 43 5.63 -1.13 -14.18
C LEU A 43 6.82 -1.92 -13.63
N GLU A 44 7.43 -2.77 -14.46
CA GLU A 44 8.57 -3.59 -14.07
C GLU A 44 9.81 -3.16 -14.85
N GLU A 45 10.87 -2.77 -14.15
CA GLU A 45 12.13 -2.35 -14.75
C GLU A 45 13.26 -3.30 -14.35
N PHE A 46 14.12 -3.67 -15.31
CA PHE A 46 15.37 -4.39 -15.09
C PHE A 46 16.52 -3.41 -15.31
N THR A 47 17.25 -3.11 -14.25
CA THR A 47 18.25 -2.02 -14.21
C THR A 47 19.47 -2.43 -13.38
N SER A 48 20.49 -1.58 -13.30
CA SER A 48 21.69 -1.84 -12.51
C SER A 48 22.52 -0.58 -12.26
N SER A 49 23.04 -0.41 -11.04
CA SER A 49 23.97 0.67 -10.65
C SER A 49 25.34 0.65 -11.35
N THR A 50 25.63 -0.37 -12.17
CA THR A 50 26.83 -0.43 -12.99
C THR A 50 26.55 -0.23 -14.48
N CYS A 51 25.28 -0.01 -14.86
CA CYS A 51 24.82 0.12 -16.23
C CYS A 51 24.73 1.59 -16.68
N GLY A 52 25.59 1.99 -17.62
CA GLY A 52 25.58 3.35 -18.20
C GLY A 52 24.27 3.73 -18.91
N PRO A 53 23.71 2.89 -19.82
CA PRO A 53 22.41 3.17 -20.43
C PRO A 53 21.25 3.26 -19.43
N CYS A 54 21.34 2.56 -18.30
CA CYS A 54 20.36 2.61 -17.23
C CYS A 54 20.40 3.98 -16.53
N ALA A 55 21.60 4.48 -16.19
CA ALA A 55 21.77 5.83 -15.65
C ALA A 55 21.27 6.95 -16.59
N ALA A 56 21.26 6.71 -17.91
CA ALA A 56 20.67 7.65 -18.87
C ALA A 56 19.13 7.63 -18.88
N ASN A 57 18.51 6.56 -18.38
CA ASN A 57 17.07 6.33 -18.43
C ASN A 57 16.37 6.57 -17.08
N ASN A 58 16.94 6.05 -15.99
CA ASN A 58 16.36 6.05 -14.65
C ASN A 58 15.92 7.46 -14.20
N PRO A 59 16.73 8.54 -14.33
CA PRO A 59 16.32 9.85 -13.81
C PRO A 59 15.09 10.42 -14.52
N THR A 60 14.98 10.23 -15.84
CA THR A 60 13.82 10.68 -16.62
C THR A 60 12.58 9.88 -16.27
N PHE A 61 12.73 8.56 -16.11
CA PHE A 61 11.63 7.69 -15.73
C PHE A 61 11.13 7.99 -14.31
N ASP A 62 12.03 8.15 -13.34
CA ASP A 62 11.70 8.49 -11.96
C ASP A 62 11.04 9.88 -11.87
N ALA A 63 11.50 10.86 -12.64
CA ALA A 63 10.85 12.17 -12.73
C ALA A 63 9.40 12.07 -13.27
N MET A 64 9.15 11.18 -14.24
CA MET A 64 7.79 10.92 -14.74
C MET A 64 6.91 10.27 -13.66
N LEU A 65 7.44 9.27 -12.95
CA LEU A 65 6.72 8.60 -11.85
C LEU A 65 6.42 9.56 -10.67
N ASN A 66 7.32 10.51 -10.40
CA ASN A 66 7.14 11.48 -9.31
C ASN A 66 6.17 12.62 -9.67
N SER A 67 5.90 12.87 -10.96
CA SER A 67 5.03 13.96 -11.41
C SER A 67 3.62 13.51 -11.83
N THR A 68 3.40 12.21 -12.00
CA THR A 68 2.09 11.67 -12.41
C THR A 68 1.11 11.58 -11.24
N SER A 69 -0.16 11.83 -11.52
CA SER A 69 -1.28 11.56 -10.61
C SER A 69 -2.01 10.24 -10.91
N SER A 70 -1.62 9.53 -11.99
CA SER A 70 -2.19 8.22 -12.30
C SER A 70 -1.69 7.16 -11.32
N PRO A 71 -2.56 6.24 -10.84
CA PRO A 71 -2.13 5.17 -9.97
C PRO A 71 -1.18 4.22 -10.72
N PHE A 72 -0.18 3.67 -10.03
CA PHE A 72 0.72 2.65 -10.58
C PHE A 72 1.34 1.82 -9.46
N VAL A 73 1.83 0.64 -9.82
CA VAL A 73 2.79 -0.15 -9.02
C VAL A 73 4.08 -0.23 -9.80
N CYS A 74 5.21 0.06 -9.16
CA CYS A 74 6.53 -0.01 -9.77
C CYS A 74 7.43 -0.96 -8.99
N VAL A 75 8.11 -1.86 -9.69
CA VAL A 75 9.10 -2.78 -9.11
C VAL A 75 10.34 -2.78 -10.00
N LYS A 76 11.48 -2.35 -9.47
CA LYS A 76 12.76 -2.39 -10.19
C LYS A 76 13.62 -3.54 -9.69
N TYR A 77 13.98 -4.43 -10.60
CA TYR A 77 14.84 -5.57 -10.33
C TYR A 77 16.27 -5.20 -10.69
N GLN A 78 17.13 -5.18 -9.67
CA GLN A 78 18.55 -4.89 -9.85
C GLN A 78 19.28 -6.12 -10.40
N MET A 79 20.06 -5.94 -11.46
CA MET A 79 20.76 -7.00 -12.17
C MET A 79 22.23 -7.05 -11.77
N ASN A 80 22.82 -8.26 -11.74
CA ASN A 80 24.23 -8.46 -11.43
C ASN A 80 25.18 -8.19 -12.62
N TRP A 81 24.76 -7.36 -13.58
CA TRP A 81 25.57 -6.92 -14.73
C TRP A 81 25.13 -5.52 -15.19
N PRO A 82 25.91 -4.82 -16.06
CA PRO A 82 27.27 -5.14 -16.50
C PRO A 82 28.32 -4.96 -15.39
N GLY A 83 29.58 -5.30 -15.62
CA GLY A 83 30.63 -5.14 -14.61
C GLY A 83 30.41 -6.00 -13.36
N SER A 84 30.60 -5.42 -12.17
CA SER A 84 30.37 -6.11 -10.89
C SER A 84 28.89 -6.39 -10.60
N GLY A 85 27.98 -5.70 -11.31
CA GLY A 85 26.56 -5.73 -11.01
C GLY A 85 26.17 -4.87 -9.81
N ASP A 86 24.85 -4.80 -9.60
CA ASP A 86 24.25 -4.12 -8.47
C ASP A 86 24.18 -5.02 -7.22
N ILE A 87 24.46 -4.45 -6.05
CA ILE A 87 24.50 -5.18 -4.77
C ILE A 87 23.13 -5.68 -4.30
N TYR A 88 22.03 -5.15 -4.86
CA TYR A 88 20.66 -5.56 -4.59
C TYR A 88 20.11 -6.58 -5.59
N TYR A 89 20.95 -7.10 -6.47
CA TYR A 89 20.62 -8.32 -7.21
C TYR A 89 20.27 -9.47 -6.26
N ASN A 90 19.18 -10.16 -6.57
CA ASN A 90 18.73 -11.33 -5.83
C ASN A 90 18.06 -12.38 -6.75
N SER A 91 17.78 -13.56 -6.20
CA SER A 91 17.18 -14.68 -6.96
C SER A 91 15.73 -14.44 -7.41
N ASP A 92 15.00 -13.58 -6.70
CA ASP A 92 13.60 -13.27 -7.01
C ASP A 92 13.54 -12.37 -8.25
N GLY A 93 14.32 -11.28 -8.28
CA GLY A 93 14.52 -10.46 -9.47
C GLY A 93 15.07 -11.26 -10.66
N SER A 94 16.00 -12.21 -10.41
CA SER A 94 16.48 -13.12 -11.46
C SER A 94 15.37 -14.03 -12.03
N THR A 95 14.41 -14.44 -11.20
CA THR A 95 13.26 -15.25 -11.65
C THR A 95 12.34 -14.43 -12.55
N ARG A 96 12.12 -13.15 -12.21
CA ARG A 96 11.34 -12.22 -13.03
C ARG A 96 12.05 -11.91 -14.35
N ARG A 97 13.35 -11.66 -14.32
CA ARG A 97 14.20 -11.49 -15.51
C ARG A 97 14.05 -12.67 -16.47
N ASN A 98 14.12 -13.89 -15.96
CA ASN A 98 13.98 -15.10 -16.77
C ASN A 98 12.58 -15.25 -17.38
N SER A 99 11.53 -14.81 -16.66
CA SER A 99 10.15 -14.83 -17.15
C SER A 99 9.94 -13.87 -18.33
N TYR A 100 10.63 -12.73 -18.35
CA TYR A 100 10.63 -11.78 -19.47
C TYR A 100 11.69 -12.06 -20.54
N ALA A 101 12.55 -13.06 -20.32
CA ALA A 101 13.68 -13.39 -21.20
C ALA A 101 14.63 -12.20 -21.43
N VAL A 102 14.85 -11.39 -20.38
CA VAL A 102 15.67 -10.17 -20.47
C VAL A 102 17.15 -10.50 -20.67
N THR A 103 17.71 -10.06 -21.79
CA THR A 103 19.12 -10.29 -22.16
C THR A 103 19.96 -9.01 -22.15
N GLY A 104 19.33 -7.83 -22.16
CA GLY A 104 19.96 -6.52 -22.05
C GLY A 104 19.21 -5.62 -21.07
N ILE A 105 19.88 -4.60 -20.53
CA ILE A 105 19.29 -3.61 -19.63
C ILE A 105 19.69 -2.18 -20.06
N PRO A 106 18.85 -1.15 -19.83
CA PRO A 106 17.56 -1.23 -19.15
C PRO A 106 16.50 -1.93 -20.03
N GLU A 107 15.65 -2.73 -19.39
CA GLU A 107 14.48 -3.36 -20.01
C GLU A 107 13.26 -3.07 -19.15
N PHE A 108 12.14 -2.74 -19.78
CA PHE A 108 10.95 -2.22 -19.13
C PHE A 108 9.72 -2.93 -19.66
N ALA A 109 8.86 -3.38 -18.75
CA ALA A 109 7.60 -4.01 -19.06
C ALA A 109 6.44 -3.30 -18.36
N VAL A 110 5.33 -3.19 -19.09
CA VAL A 110 4.08 -2.57 -18.62
C VAL A 110 2.99 -3.61 -18.71
N ASN A 111 2.32 -3.89 -17.59
CA ASN A 111 1.27 -4.90 -17.50
C ASN A 111 1.68 -6.28 -18.06
N GLY A 112 2.98 -6.58 -17.99
CA GLY A 112 3.59 -7.82 -18.47
C GLY A 112 3.89 -7.88 -19.97
N SER A 113 3.70 -6.77 -20.68
CA SER A 113 4.16 -6.59 -22.06
C SER A 113 5.47 -5.82 -22.07
N VAL A 114 6.47 -6.33 -22.79
CA VAL A 114 7.77 -5.67 -22.93
C VAL A 114 7.61 -4.40 -23.77
N PHE A 115 8.04 -3.26 -23.21
CA PHE A 115 8.01 -1.94 -23.84
C PHE A 115 9.38 -1.56 -24.42
N GLY A 116 10.48 -2.06 -23.84
CA GLY A 116 11.85 -1.70 -24.23
C GLY A 116 12.52 -0.87 -23.14
N GLN A 117 12.95 0.35 -23.45
CA GLN A 117 13.57 1.23 -22.46
C GLN A 117 12.52 2.08 -21.72
N PRO A 118 12.74 2.48 -20.45
CA PRO A 118 11.72 3.17 -19.67
C PRO A 118 11.60 4.68 -19.98
N ALA A 119 12.67 5.39 -20.36
CA ALA A 119 12.60 6.84 -20.61
C ALA A 119 11.60 7.29 -21.72
N PRO A 120 11.38 6.56 -22.83
CA PRO A 120 10.33 6.92 -23.78
C PRO A 120 8.90 6.69 -23.26
N TYR A 121 8.72 6.07 -22.10
CA TYR A 121 7.41 5.89 -21.48
C TYR A 121 6.95 7.18 -20.79
N THR A 122 5.72 7.61 -21.06
CA THR A 122 5.21 8.92 -20.63
C THR A 122 4.05 8.81 -19.64
N ALA A 123 3.78 9.88 -18.90
CA ALA A 123 2.61 9.95 -18.01
C ALA A 123 1.29 9.77 -18.77
N SER A 124 1.19 10.22 -20.03
CA SER A 124 0.00 9.98 -20.86
C SER A 124 -0.16 8.50 -21.23
N MET A 125 0.93 7.77 -21.48
CA MET A 125 0.89 6.33 -21.69
C MET A 125 0.45 5.62 -20.41
N LEU A 126 0.98 6.00 -19.25
CA LEU A 126 0.54 5.48 -17.96
C LEU A 126 -0.95 5.72 -17.72
N GLN A 127 -1.43 6.93 -17.98
CA GLN A 127 -2.85 7.26 -17.86
C GLN A 127 -3.72 6.38 -18.77
N SER A 128 -3.25 6.10 -20.00
CA SER A 128 -3.97 5.23 -20.94
C SER A 128 -4.05 3.78 -20.44
N GLU A 129 -2.98 3.27 -19.83
CA GLU A 129 -2.95 1.93 -19.21
C GLU A 129 -3.85 1.89 -17.96
N ALA A 130 -3.85 2.95 -17.16
CA ALA A 130 -4.68 3.07 -15.95
C ALA A 130 -6.17 3.21 -16.26
N ALA A 131 -6.53 3.60 -17.49
CA ALA A 131 -7.91 3.66 -17.95
C ALA A 131 -8.45 2.30 -18.46
N LEU A 132 -7.58 1.30 -18.65
CA LEU A 132 -8.00 -0.02 -19.11
C LEU A 132 -8.85 -0.74 -18.04
N PRO A 133 -9.87 -1.53 -18.44
CA PRO A 133 -10.60 -2.39 -17.51
C PRO A 133 -9.66 -3.43 -16.88
N SER A 134 -9.93 -3.75 -15.62
CA SER A 134 -9.39 -4.92 -14.95
C SER A 134 -10.45 -5.98 -14.75
N GLN A 135 -10.03 -7.25 -14.84
CA GLN A 135 -10.89 -8.41 -14.62
C GLN A 135 -11.04 -8.75 -13.13
N MET A 136 -10.34 -8.05 -12.23
CA MET A 136 -10.36 -8.34 -10.80
C MET A 136 -10.02 -7.11 -9.93
N ILE A 137 -10.41 -7.19 -8.67
CA ILE A 137 -9.93 -6.30 -7.61
C ILE A 137 -8.93 -7.07 -6.76
N ILE A 138 -7.88 -6.40 -6.32
CA ILE A 138 -6.97 -6.88 -5.28
C ILE A 138 -7.16 -5.94 -4.08
N ASP A 139 -7.76 -6.46 -3.02
CA ASP A 139 -7.72 -5.81 -1.72
C ASP A 139 -6.50 -6.37 -0.99
N ALA A 140 -5.52 -5.52 -0.70
CA ALA A 140 -4.27 -5.92 -0.08
C ALA A 140 -3.91 -4.98 1.06
N GLN A 141 -3.57 -5.58 2.19
CA GLN A 141 -3.17 -4.91 3.40
C GLN A 141 -1.89 -5.51 3.97
N PHE A 142 -1.24 -4.80 4.87
CA PHE A 142 -0.11 -5.31 5.63
C PHE A 142 -0.13 -4.88 7.09
N THR A 143 0.43 -5.72 7.95
CA THR A 143 0.83 -5.34 9.32
C THR A 143 2.33 -5.49 9.47
N LEU A 144 2.94 -4.58 10.23
CA LEU A 144 4.32 -4.70 10.66
C LEU A 144 4.36 -4.66 12.20
N ASN A 145 4.71 -5.80 12.81
CA ASN A 145 4.93 -5.90 14.25
C ASN A 145 6.41 -6.19 14.49
N ASP A 146 7.13 -5.19 15.01
CA ASP A 146 8.58 -5.16 15.09
C ASP A 146 9.24 -5.39 13.72
N SER A 147 9.70 -6.63 13.46
CA SER A 147 10.27 -7.04 12.18
C SER A 147 9.44 -8.09 11.46
N ILE A 148 8.28 -8.46 11.98
CA ILE A 148 7.38 -9.42 11.35
C ILE A 148 6.42 -8.66 10.45
N LEU A 149 6.64 -8.78 9.15
CA LEU A 149 5.74 -8.29 8.11
C LEU A 149 4.73 -9.40 7.77
N THR A 150 3.45 -9.05 7.76
CA THR A 150 2.39 -9.89 7.19
C THR A 150 1.66 -9.10 6.13
N VAL A 151 1.64 -9.60 4.89
CA VAL A 151 0.85 -9.05 3.77
C VAL A 151 -0.31 -10.00 3.50
N PHE A 152 -1.53 -9.48 3.49
CA PHE A 152 -2.74 -10.29 3.40
C PHE A 152 -3.86 -9.54 2.67
N GLY A 153 -4.95 -10.23 2.33
CA GLY A 153 -6.08 -9.60 1.67
C GLY A 153 -6.90 -10.58 0.85
N ASN A 154 -7.66 -10.07 -0.12
CA ASN A 154 -8.56 -10.85 -0.96
C ASN A 154 -8.37 -10.54 -2.44
N LEU A 155 -8.45 -11.57 -3.28
CA LEU A 155 -8.62 -11.44 -4.72
C LEU A 155 -10.11 -11.57 -5.03
N LEU A 156 -10.66 -10.62 -5.79
CA LEU A 156 -12.08 -10.53 -6.11
C LEU A 156 -12.28 -10.49 -7.63
N PRO A 157 -12.37 -11.66 -8.31
CA PRO A 157 -12.64 -11.73 -9.74
C PRO A 157 -13.99 -11.12 -10.09
N GLN A 158 -14.01 -10.28 -11.12
CA GLN A 158 -15.24 -9.68 -11.67
C GLN A 158 -15.83 -10.52 -12.83
N GLN A 159 -15.11 -11.57 -13.23
CA GLN A 159 -15.48 -12.54 -14.24
C GLN A 159 -14.72 -13.85 -13.99
N ASP A 160 -15.08 -14.91 -14.70
CA ASP A 160 -14.33 -16.17 -14.64
C ASP A 160 -12.95 -16.01 -15.30
N ILE A 161 -11.90 -16.31 -14.54
CA ILE A 161 -10.51 -16.21 -14.99
C ILE A 161 -9.92 -17.63 -15.07
N THR A 162 -9.35 -17.96 -16.23
CA THR A 162 -8.73 -19.26 -16.49
C THR A 162 -7.26 -19.11 -16.89
N GLY A 163 -6.50 -20.22 -16.84
CA GLY A 163 -5.10 -20.26 -17.23
C GLY A 163 -4.14 -20.42 -16.05
N ASN A 164 -2.85 -20.17 -16.30
CA ASN A 164 -1.81 -20.30 -15.29
C ASN A 164 -1.69 -19.00 -14.48
N ILE A 165 -2.60 -18.82 -13.54
CA ILE A 165 -2.67 -17.58 -12.76
C ILE A 165 -1.83 -17.69 -11.50
N ARG A 166 -1.00 -16.67 -11.27
CA ARG A 166 -0.18 -16.54 -10.07
C ARG A 166 -0.32 -15.18 -9.43
N ARG A 167 -0.42 -15.16 -8.10
CA ARG A 167 -0.28 -13.96 -7.28
C ARG A 167 1.19 -13.79 -6.88
N HIS A 168 1.72 -12.60 -7.04
CA HIS A 168 3.04 -12.21 -6.59
C HIS A 168 2.92 -11.14 -5.51
N ILE A 169 3.88 -11.14 -4.59
CA ILE A 169 4.06 -10.10 -3.58
C ILE A 169 5.53 -9.71 -3.61
N ALA A 170 5.86 -8.43 -3.75
CA ALA A 170 7.23 -7.92 -3.67
C ALA A 170 7.36 -6.88 -2.56
N ILE A 171 8.40 -7.03 -1.76
CA ILE A 171 8.89 -6.02 -0.81
C ILE A 171 9.83 -5.13 -1.61
N VAL A 172 9.46 -3.86 -1.69
CA VAL A 172 10.14 -2.84 -2.47
C VAL A 172 10.63 -1.77 -1.53
N GLU A 173 11.87 -1.34 -1.69
CA GLU A 173 12.39 -0.18 -0.99
C GLU A 173 12.26 1.06 -1.87
N ARG A 174 11.53 2.07 -1.38
CA ARG A 174 11.20 3.24 -2.21
C ARG A 174 12.45 4.01 -2.62
N HIS A 175 13.42 4.15 -1.74
CA HIS A 175 14.69 4.82 -1.98
C HIS A 175 15.84 4.02 -1.38
N THR A 176 16.87 3.81 -2.18
CA THR A 176 18.13 3.15 -1.78
C THR A 176 19.32 3.99 -2.24
N TYR A 177 20.41 3.95 -1.50
CA TYR A 177 21.60 4.77 -1.72
C TYR A 177 22.91 3.97 -1.69
N ASN A 178 22.97 2.86 -0.94
CA ASN A 178 24.19 2.08 -0.77
C ASN A 178 24.58 1.30 -2.03
N ASN A 179 23.69 1.18 -3.01
CA ASN A 179 23.99 0.59 -4.30
C ASN A 179 24.59 1.59 -5.31
N ALA A 180 24.89 2.84 -4.92
CA ALA A 180 25.67 3.74 -5.75
C ALA A 180 27.00 3.07 -6.20
N SER A 181 27.28 3.08 -7.50
CA SER A 181 28.41 2.35 -8.09
C SER A 181 28.95 3.06 -9.35
N SER A 182 29.40 2.31 -10.35
CA SER A 182 30.19 2.83 -11.47
C SER A 182 29.39 3.62 -12.52
N ASN A 183 28.05 3.59 -12.51
CA ASN A 183 27.24 4.29 -13.51
C ASN A 183 26.99 5.79 -13.18
N GLY A 184 27.37 6.23 -11.98
CA GLY A 184 27.27 7.63 -11.54
C GLY A 184 25.95 8.01 -10.84
N GLU A 185 24.97 7.11 -10.76
CA GLU A 185 23.77 7.32 -9.94
C GLU A 185 24.10 7.21 -8.44
N THR A 186 23.37 7.96 -7.62
CA THR A 186 23.58 8.00 -6.15
C THR A 186 22.32 7.64 -5.35
N GLU A 187 21.20 7.50 -6.03
CA GLU A 187 19.90 7.17 -5.45
C GLU A 187 19.13 6.32 -6.47
N PHE A 188 18.43 5.30 -5.99
CA PHE A 188 17.63 4.40 -6.82
C PHE A 188 16.25 4.22 -6.21
N SER A 189 15.23 4.34 -7.06
CA SER A 189 13.83 4.26 -6.65
C SER A 189 13.21 2.88 -6.86
N TYR A 190 12.28 2.49 -6.00
CA TYR A 190 11.45 1.27 -6.13
C TYR A 190 12.26 -0.04 -6.30
N VAL A 191 13.34 -0.20 -5.55
CA VAL A 191 14.23 -1.37 -5.64
C VAL A 191 13.60 -2.59 -4.98
N GLU A 192 13.50 -3.70 -5.71
CA GLU A 192 13.02 -4.97 -5.17
C GLU A 192 14.04 -5.59 -4.21
N GLN A 193 13.60 -5.86 -2.98
CA GLN A 193 14.42 -6.44 -1.93
C GLN A 193 14.13 -7.92 -1.70
N LYS A 194 12.86 -8.32 -1.85
CA LYS A 194 12.42 -9.71 -1.70
C LYS A 194 11.04 -9.94 -2.32
N MET A 195 10.82 -11.10 -2.94
CA MET A 195 9.47 -11.55 -3.30
C MET A 195 8.97 -12.68 -2.40
N LEU A 196 7.65 -12.74 -2.17
CA LEU A 196 7.00 -13.73 -1.29
C LEU A 196 6.07 -14.69 -2.07
N PRO A 197 6.20 -16.02 -1.86
CA PRO A 197 7.26 -16.67 -1.10
C PRO A 197 8.62 -16.62 -1.81
N ASN A 198 8.62 -16.32 -3.11
CA ASN A 198 9.78 -16.12 -3.98
C ASN A 198 9.30 -15.50 -5.31
N GLY A 199 10.25 -15.26 -6.23
CA GLY A 199 9.97 -14.65 -7.54
C GLY A 199 9.01 -15.42 -8.46
N ALA A 200 8.76 -16.71 -8.21
CA ALA A 200 7.80 -17.50 -8.99
C ALA A 200 6.33 -17.24 -8.60
N GLY A 201 6.08 -16.53 -7.49
CA GLY A 201 4.74 -16.26 -6.99
C GLY A 201 4.00 -17.51 -6.50
N THR A 202 2.74 -17.34 -6.12
CA THR A 202 1.85 -18.39 -5.64
C THR A 202 0.80 -18.70 -6.69
N TYR A 203 0.60 -19.98 -7.03
CA TYR A 203 -0.48 -20.39 -7.93
C TYR A 203 -1.85 -20.10 -7.31
N THR A 204 -2.77 -19.54 -8.10
CA THR A 204 -4.09 -19.11 -7.65
C THR A 204 -5.17 -19.83 -8.44
N THR A 205 -6.10 -20.48 -7.74
CA THR A 205 -7.25 -21.20 -8.32
C THR A 205 -8.56 -20.67 -7.77
N GLY A 206 -9.69 -21.14 -8.31
CA GLY A 206 -11.02 -20.73 -7.83
C GLY A 206 -11.38 -19.29 -8.19
N LEU A 207 -10.77 -18.73 -9.23
CA LEU A 207 -11.03 -17.37 -9.72
C LEU A 207 -12.30 -17.31 -10.57
N THR A 208 -13.44 -17.65 -9.96
CA THR A 208 -14.76 -17.51 -10.58
C THR A 208 -15.37 -16.16 -10.23
N SER A 209 -16.24 -15.64 -11.08
CA SER A 209 -16.91 -14.35 -10.87
C SER A 209 -17.58 -14.27 -9.50
N GLY A 210 -17.33 -13.17 -8.77
CA GLY A 210 -17.91 -12.92 -7.44
C GLY A 210 -17.28 -13.71 -6.29
N ALA A 211 -16.29 -14.58 -6.57
CA ALA A 211 -15.56 -15.27 -5.51
C ALA A 211 -14.68 -14.30 -4.71
N SER A 212 -14.38 -14.66 -3.46
CA SER A 212 -13.38 -13.99 -2.63
C SER A 212 -12.30 -14.99 -2.24
N ILE A 213 -11.09 -14.78 -2.76
CA ILE A 213 -9.95 -15.67 -2.55
C ILE A 213 -8.97 -14.98 -1.62
N ALA A 214 -9.03 -15.35 -0.35
CA ALA A 214 -8.14 -14.82 0.68
C ALA A 214 -6.69 -15.24 0.45
N PHE A 215 -5.75 -14.38 0.83
CA PHE A 215 -4.33 -14.69 0.87
C PHE A 215 -3.64 -14.07 2.08
N THR A 216 -2.54 -14.71 2.50
CA THR A 216 -1.64 -14.18 3.51
C THR A 216 -0.22 -14.68 3.24
N GLN A 217 0.77 -13.84 3.49
CA GLN A 217 2.18 -14.20 3.54
C GLN A 217 2.84 -13.47 4.70
N THR A 218 3.68 -14.17 5.44
CA THR A 218 4.41 -13.60 6.59
C THR A 218 5.90 -13.84 6.42
N ILE A 219 6.71 -12.83 6.72
CA ILE A 219 8.16 -12.90 6.72
C ILE A 219 8.75 -12.05 7.85
N ASN A 220 9.90 -12.48 8.37
CA ASN A 220 10.70 -11.65 9.24
C ASN A 220 11.63 -10.78 8.38
N LEU A 221 11.46 -9.46 8.36
CA LEU A 221 12.29 -8.53 7.60
C LEU A 221 13.79 -8.64 7.93
N ASN A 222 14.16 -9.13 9.13
CA ASN A 222 15.56 -9.37 9.47
C ASN A 222 16.19 -10.54 8.70
N SER A 223 15.40 -11.36 7.99
CA SER A 223 15.92 -12.38 7.09
C SER A 223 16.29 -11.84 5.71
N ILE A 224 16.06 -10.55 5.45
CA ILE A 224 16.37 -9.88 4.19
C ILE A 224 17.64 -9.05 4.43
N ALA A 225 18.72 -9.38 3.74
CA ALA A 225 20.05 -8.84 4.04
C ALA A 225 20.22 -7.36 3.67
N ASN A 226 19.41 -6.86 2.74
CA ASN A 226 19.74 -5.70 1.91
C ASN A 226 18.77 -4.51 2.07
N ILE A 227 17.91 -4.54 3.09
CA ILE A 227 17.03 -3.40 3.39
C ILE A 227 17.85 -2.30 4.07
N GLU A 228 17.96 -1.12 3.46
CA GLU A 228 18.65 0.02 4.08
C GLU A 228 17.78 0.68 5.14
N ASN A 229 16.50 0.89 4.81
CA ASN A 229 15.56 1.61 5.64
C ASN A 229 14.20 0.90 5.67
N LYS A 230 13.80 0.41 6.85
CA LYS A 230 12.49 -0.25 7.01
C LYS A 230 11.30 0.70 6.90
N ASN A 231 11.51 2.02 7.03
CA ASN A 231 10.45 3.02 7.06
C ASN A 231 9.99 3.49 5.67
N ASN A 232 10.71 3.14 4.61
CA ASN A 232 10.34 3.48 3.23
C ASN A 232 10.03 2.23 2.38
N LEU A 233 9.70 1.12 3.04
CA LEU A 233 9.25 -0.10 2.36
C LEU A 233 7.83 0.07 1.82
N MET A 234 7.61 -0.50 0.64
CA MET A 234 6.33 -0.60 -0.05
C MET A 234 6.10 -2.07 -0.41
N TYR A 235 4.84 -2.49 -0.53
CA TYR A 235 4.49 -3.90 -0.74
C TYR A 235 3.62 -4.06 -1.97
N ALA A 236 4.24 -4.39 -3.10
CA ALA A 236 3.52 -4.62 -4.35
C ALA A 236 2.80 -5.96 -4.30
N VAL A 237 1.53 -6.00 -4.72
CA VAL A 237 0.78 -7.24 -4.92
C VAL A 237 0.19 -7.20 -6.33
N TRP A 238 0.40 -8.26 -7.10
CA TRP A 238 -0.21 -8.37 -8.43
C TRP A 238 -0.60 -9.79 -8.76
N VAL A 239 -1.51 -9.93 -9.72
CA VAL A 239 -1.96 -11.21 -10.26
C VAL A 239 -1.67 -11.24 -11.75
N GLN A 240 -1.00 -12.30 -12.21
CA GLN A 240 -0.51 -12.43 -13.57
C GLN A 240 -0.86 -13.81 -14.13
N ASN A 241 -1.26 -13.87 -15.40
CA ASN A 241 -1.22 -15.11 -16.16
C ASN A 241 0.21 -15.34 -16.62
N THR A 242 0.91 -16.34 -16.07
CA THR A 242 2.34 -16.52 -16.36
C THR A 242 2.62 -17.17 -17.72
N THR A 243 1.59 -17.64 -18.43
CA THR A 243 1.74 -18.11 -19.81
C THR A 243 1.71 -16.95 -20.79
N THR A 244 0.71 -16.06 -20.68
CA THR A 244 0.57 -14.89 -21.57
C THR A 244 1.36 -13.68 -21.08
N LYS A 245 1.83 -13.72 -19.82
CA LYS A 245 2.41 -12.62 -19.05
C LYS A 245 1.44 -11.49 -18.73
N GLU A 246 0.17 -11.57 -19.13
CA GLU A 246 -0.81 -10.54 -18.85
C GLU A 246 -0.96 -10.32 -17.33
N VAL A 247 -0.76 -9.08 -16.88
CA VAL A 247 -1.09 -8.66 -15.51
C VAL A 247 -2.56 -8.31 -15.43
N LEU A 248 -3.32 -9.04 -14.63
CA LEU A 248 -4.76 -8.87 -14.49
C LEU A 248 -5.09 -7.63 -13.64
N GLN A 249 -4.36 -7.46 -12.53
CA GLN A 249 -4.44 -6.32 -11.64
C GLN A 249 -3.16 -6.24 -10.79
N ALA A 250 -2.82 -5.02 -10.34
CA ALA A 250 -1.81 -4.78 -9.32
C ALA A 250 -2.33 -3.80 -8.26
N THR A 251 -1.67 -3.74 -7.11
CA THR A 251 -1.93 -2.74 -6.07
C THR A 251 -0.74 -2.64 -5.12
N TRP A 252 -0.59 -1.51 -4.46
CA TRP A 252 0.24 -1.42 -3.26
C TRP A 252 -0.60 -1.85 -2.05
N ALA A 253 -0.08 -2.76 -1.24
CA ALA A 253 -0.75 -3.10 0.01
C ALA A 253 -0.74 -1.90 0.96
N THR A 254 -1.88 -1.64 1.61
CA THR A 254 -2.05 -0.52 2.55
C THR A 254 -1.86 -0.99 3.98
N PHE A 255 -1.50 -0.09 4.90
CA PHE A 255 -1.38 -0.48 6.30
C PHE A 255 -2.75 -0.92 6.83
N ALA A 256 -2.80 -2.08 7.49
CA ALA A 256 -4.01 -2.60 8.11
C ALA A 256 -4.33 -1.78 9.37
N THR A 257 -4.96 -0.62 9.18
CA THR A 257 -5.78 -0.02 10.22
C THR A 257 -6.94 -0.97 10.46
N GLY A 258 -7.41 -1.15 11.71
CA GLY A 258 -8.56 -2.00 12.03
C GLY A 258 -9.90 -1.50 11.46
N ILE A 259 -9.85 -0.65 10.44
CA ILE A 259 -10.90 0.07 9.73
C ILE A 259 -10.44 0.10 8.27
N GLN A 260 -11.25 -0.44 7.36
CA GLN A 260 -11.00 -0.40 5.92
C GLN A 260 -11.22 1.04 5.44
N GLU A 261 -10.13 1.77 5.20
CA GLU A 261 -10.20 3.15 4.72
C GLU A 261 -10.46 3.16 3.21
N PRO A 262 -11.42 3.98 2.71
CA PRO A 262 -11.50 4.25 1.28
C PRO A 262 -10.20 4.92 0.83
N ILE A 263 -9.69 4.56 -0.35
CA ILE A 263 -8.57 5.27 -0.97
C ILE A 263 -9.03 6.71 -1.25
N VAL A 264 -8.63 7.66 -0.40
CA VAL A 264 -8.95 9.08 -0.56
C VAL A 264 -7.80 9.77 -1.27
N THR A 265 -8.01 10.12 -2.53
CA THR A 265 -7.02 10.74 -3.42
C THR A 265 -6.87 12.26 -3.25
N ALA A 266 -7.52 12.84 -2.24
CA ALA A 266 -7.50 14.27 -1.97
C ALA A 266 -7.45 14.53 -0.47
N SER A 267 -6.96 15.71 -0.08
CA SER A 267 -7.14 16.20 1.29
C SER A 267 -8.63 16.46 1.52
N GLY A 268 -9.14 16.20 2.72
CA GLY A 268 -10.55 16.41 3.04
C GLY A 268 -11.09 15.49 4.13
N ILE A 269 -12.38 15.62 4.40
CA ILE A 269 -13.09 14.73 5.33
C ILE A 269 -13.23 13.35 4.68
N VAL A 270 -12.81 12.32 5.40
CA VAL A 270 -12.86 10.92 4.99
C VAL A 270 -14.13 10.27 5.53
N ASN A 271 -14.37 10.44 6.83
CA ASN A 271 -15.48 9.80 7.51
C ASN A 271 -15.95 10.63 8.71
N LEU A 272 -17.19 10.38 9.13
CA LEU A 272 -17.77 10.95 10.34
C LEU A 272 -18.65 9.90 11.02
N PHE A 273 -18.19 9.32 12.13
CA PHE A 273 -18.90 8.22 12.77
C PHE A 273 -18.80 8.20 14.31
N PRO A 274 -19.85 7.77 15.03
CA PRO A 274 -21.19 7.51 14.51
C PRO A 274 -21.86 8.80 14.02
N ASN A 275 -22.66 8.68 12.97
CA ASN A 275 -23.55 9.71 12.45
C ASN A 275 -24.85 9.04 12.00
N PRO A 276 -25.94 9.10 12.78
CA PRO A 276 -26.17 10.05 13.88
C PRO A 276 -25.37 9.78 15.17
N SER A 277 -25.01 10.84 15.91
CA SER A 277 -24.25 10.79 17.17
C SER A 277 -25.13 11.10 18.38
N THR A 278 -24.91 10.41 19.50
CA THR A 278 -25.60 10.65 20.79
C THR A 278 -24.69 11.23 21.88
N THR A 279 -23.38 10.94 21.82
CA THR A 279 -22.42 11.36 22.86
C THR A 279 -21.13 11.88 22.25
N GLN A 280 -20.62 11.22 21.22
CA GLN A 280 -19.44 11.66 20.50
C GLN A 280 -19.46 11.15 19.07
N THR A 281 -18.83 11.90 18.17
CA THR A 281 -18.54 11.48 16.80
C THR A 281 -17.04 11.65 16.54
N ILE A 282 -16.53 10.87 15.60
CA ILE A 282 -15.15 10.85 15.17
C ILE A 282 -15.11 11.47 13.77
N LEU A 283 -14.34 12.55 13.63
CA LEU A 283 -14.01 13.16 12.36
C LEU A 283 -12.68 12.59 11.85
N ASP A 284 -12.74 11.79 10.79
CA ASP A 284 -11.55 11.35 10.06
C ASP A 284 -11.31 12.30 8.89
N TYR A 285 -10.06 12.69 8.69
CA TYR A 285 -9.64 13.52 7.58
C TYR A 285 -8.25 13.15 7.07
N GLN A 286 -8.04 13.33 5.77
CA GLN A 286 -6.79 13.03 5.07
C GLN A 286 -6.08 14.33 4.70
N LEU A 287 -4.75 14.29 4.76
CA LEU A 287 -3.85 15.33 4.26
C LEU A 287 -2.90 14.74 3.20
N GLN A 288 -2.88 15.31 1.99
CA GLN A 288 -1.91 14.93 0.95
C GLN A 288 -0.53 15.58 1.17
N ASP A 289 -0.51 16.73 1.83
CA ASP A 289 0.68 17.49 2.21
C ASP A 289 0.56 17.97 3.65
N ASN A 290 1.69 18.31 4.29
CA ASN A 290 1.67 19.00 5.58
C ASN A 290 0.88 20.31 5.46
N SER A 291 -0.08 20.55 6.35
CA SER A 291 -1.00 21.69 6.26
C SER A 291 -1.48 22.14 7.64
N THR A 292 -1.84 23.42 7.73
CA THR A 292 -2.57 23.95 8.89
C THR A 292 -4.01 23.47 8.88
N VAL A 293 -4.48 22.91 9.99
CA VAL A 293 -5.84 22.38 10.10
C VAL A 293 -6.63 23.07 11.22
N SER A 294 -7.89 23.40 10.93
CA SER A 294 -8.87 23.82 11.94
C SER A 294 -10.25 23.29 11.57
N TYR A 295 -11.15 23.18 12.54
CA TYR A 295 -12.55 22.87 12.24
C TYR A 295 -13.48 23.70 13.12
N LYS A 296 -14.67 23.96 12.58
CA LYS A 296 -15.79 24.52 13.34
C LYS A 296 -17.05 23.69 13.10
N ILE A 297 -17.93 23.68 14.08
CA ILE A 297 -19.24 23.03 13.97
C ILE A 297 -20.30 24.10 14.08
N VAL A 298 -21.19 24.16 13.08
CA VAL A 298 -22.28 25.12 13.04
C VAL A 298 -23.63 24.42 13.13
N ASN A 299 -24.58 25.01 13.85
CA ASN A 299 -25.96 24.51 13.87
C ASN A 299 -26.72 24.88 12.58
N ALA A 300 -27.95 24.40 12.43
CA ALA A 300 -28.81 24.70 11.27
C ALA A 300 -29.11 26.20 11.03
N VAL A 301 -28.89 27.06 12.03
CA VAL A 301 -29.07 28.52 11.95
C VAL A 301 -27.74 29.24 11.61
N GLY A 302 -26.63 28.49 11.46
CA GLY A 302 -25.30 29.02 11.13
C GLY A 302 -24.51 29.54 12.32
N GLN A 303 -24.97 29.31 13.56
CA GLN A 303 -24.23 29.68 14.76
C GLN A 303 -23.10 28.67 15.01
N VAL A 304 -21.90 29.15 15.31
CA VAL A 304 -20.75 28.32 15.68
C VAL A 304 -20.95 27.79 17.11
N VAL A 305 -20.90 26.47 17.25
CA VAL A 305 -21.09 25.72 18.51
C VAL A 305 -19.76 25.22 19.04
N VAL A 306 -18.85 24.83 18.14
CA VAL A 306 -17.47 24.44 18.46
C VAL A 306 -16.56 25.07 17.43
N GLU A 307 -15.38 25.51 17.87
CA GLU A 307 -14.29 25.95 17.02
C GLU A 307 -12.99 25.46 17.63
N ASN A 308 -12.14 24.84 16.82
CA ASN A 308 -10.86 24.30 17.27
C ASN A 308 -9.79 24.49 16.19
N ASN A 309 -8.61 24.93 16.62
CA ASN A 309 -7.44 25.10 15.76
C ASN A 309 -6.40 24.04 16.12
N ILE A 310 -6.21 23.08 15.22
CA ILE A 310 -5.28 21.95 15.39
C ILE A 310 -3.84 22.40 15.11
N GLY A 311 -3.66 23.35 14.20
CA GLY A 311 -2.35 23.85 13.78
C GLY A 311 -1.71 23.00 12.69
N GLU A 312 -0.39 23.06 12.59
CA GLU A 312 0.40 22.33 11.59
C GLU A 312 0.30 20.81 11.82
N THR A 313 -0.21 20.10 10.81
CA THR A 313 -0.46 18.66 10.86
C THR A 313 0.25 17.99 9.67
N GLY A 314 0.92 16.85 9.91
CA GLY A 314 1.67 16.14 8.86
C GLY A 314 0.78 15.43 7.83
N PHE A 315 1.30 15.05 6.67
CA PHE A 315 0.54 14.26 5.68
C PHE A 315 0.05 12.92 6.26
N GLY A 316 -1.06 12.38 5.74
CA GLY A 316 -1.67 11.13 6.20
C GLY A 316 -3.10 11.28 6.74
N LEU A 317 -3.63 10.19 7.31
CA LEU A 317 -4.93 10.15 7.97
C LEU A 317 -4.80 10.68 9.41
N HIS A 318 -5.80 11.45 9.82
CA HIS A 318 -5.90 12.05 11.15
C HIS A 318 -7.32 11.94 11.68
N GLN A 319 -7.44 11.99 13.00
CA GLN A 319 -8.69 11.80 13.71
C GLN A 319 -8.90 12.89 14.75
N GLN A 320 -10.10 13.47 14.79
CA GLN A 320 -10.57 14.32 15.90
C GLN A 320 -11.81 13.73 16.55
N ILE A 321 -11.81 13.67 17.89
CA ILE A 321 -12.99 13.29 18.66
C ILE A 321 -13.80 14.56 18.93
N ILE A 322 -15.08 14.52 18.57
CA ILE A 322 -16.04 15.59 18.77
C ILE A 322 -17.04 15.12 19.82
N ASP A 323 -17.03 15.75 20.98
CA ASP A 323 -18.04 15.55 22.02
C ASP A 323 -19.35 16.24 21.61
N THR A 324 -20.40 15.45 21.42
CA THR A 324 -21.75 15.91 21.07
C THR A 324 -22.74 15.72 22.21
N GLN A 325 -22.30 15.30 23.41
CA GLN A 325 -23.19 14.95 24.52
C GLN A 325 -24.09 16.12 24.94
N ASN A 326 -23.58 17.35 24.79
CA ASN A 326 -24.28 18.58 25.18
C ASN A 326 -24.93 19.30 23.99
N PHE A 327 -24.93 18.70 22.80
CA PHE A 327 -25.57 19.30 21.63
C PHE A 327 -27.06 18.97 21.68
N ALA A 328 -27.91 19.95 21.36
CA ALA A 328 -29.32 19.68 21.17
C ALA A 328 -29.52 18.77 19.95
N SER A 329 -30.47 17.84 20.01
CA SER A 329 -30.80 16.96 18.87
C SER A 329 -31.14 17.80 17.64
N GLY A 330 -30.55 17.47 16.49
CA GLY A 330 -30.69 18.27 15.28
C GLY A 330 -29.56 18.05 14.27
N ILE A 331 -29.59 18.84 13.19
CA ILE A 331 -28.57 18.82 12.14
C ILE A 331 -27.55 19.93 12.40
N TYR A 332 -26.29 19.55 12.35
CA TYR A 332 -25.12 20.41 12.40
C TYR A 332 -24.29 20.21 11.14
N PHE A 333 -23.34 21.11 10.89
CA PHE A 333 -22.37 21.00 9.82
C PHE A 333 -20.97 21.16 10.39
N ILE A 334 -20.09 20.21 10.10
CA ILE A 334 -18.67 20.32 10.37
C ILE A 334 -18.04 21.02 9.17
N ASP A 335 -17.39 22.13 9.42
CA ASP A 335 -16.55 22.87 8.49
C ASP A 335 -15.09 22.62 8.85
N LEU A 336 -14.42 21.74 8.12
CA LEU A 336 -12.99 21.47 8.22
C LEU A 336 -12.24 22.38 7.25
N GLN A 337 -11.23 23.10 7.75
CA GLN A 337 -10.31 23.88 6.95
C GLN A 337 -8.93 23.22 6.94
N ILE A 338 -8.41 22.96 5.74
CA ILE A 338 -7.05 22.46 5.50
C ILE A 338 -6.35 23.47 4.60
N GLY A 339 -5.37 24.19 5.14
CA GLY A 339 -4.77 25.34 4.47
C GLY A 339 -5.82 26.39 4.08
N ASN A 340 -5.97 26.64 2.78
CA ASN A 340 -6.98 27.56 2.23
C ASN A 340 -8.28 26.86 1.77
N ASN A 341 -8.34 25.53 1.85
CA ASN A 341 -9.47 24.75 1.37
C ASN A 341 -10.45 24.45 2.51
N HIS A 342 -11.74 24.48 2.20
CA HIS A 342 -12.82 24.19 3.12
C HIS A 342 -13.62 22.97 2.69
N TYR A 343 -13.88 22.08 3.64
CA TYR A 343 -14.66 20.85 3.46
C TYR A 343 -15.80 20.87 4.46
N ARG A 344 -17.02 20.54 3.99
CA ARG A 344 -18.22 20.55 4.83
C ARG A 344 -18.91 19.20 4.80
N GLN A 345 -19.28 18.69 5.96
CA GLN A 345 -20.06 17.45 6.10
C GLN A 345 -21.18 17.61 7.15
N PRO A 346 -22.41 17.13 6.88
CA PRO A 346 -23.49 17.15 7.86
C PRO A 346 -23.23 16.16 9.01
N LEU A 347 -23.53 16.59 10.22
CA LEU A 347 -23.54 15.81 11.46
C LEU A 347 -24.96 15.80 12.03
N MET A 348 -25.58 14.63 12.15
CA MET A 348 -26.85 14.47 12.85
C MET A 348 -26.59 14.13 14.31
N VAL A 349 -27.20 14.87 15.23
CA VAL A 349 -27.16 14.60 16.68
C VAL A 349 -28.55 14.15 17.14
N GLN A 350 -28.60 13.10 17.97
CA GLN A 350 -29.83 12.52 18.51
C GLN A 350 -29.89 12.60 20.03
#